data_AF-A0A6S7FQB0-F1
#
_entry.id   AF-A0A6S7FQB0-F1
#
_cell.length_a   1.000
_cell.length_b   1.000
_cell.length_c   1.000
_cell.angle_alpha   90.00
_cell.angle_beta   90.00
_cell.angle_gamma   90.00
#
_symmetry.space_group_name_H-M   'P 1'
#
loop_
_entity.id
_entity.type
_entity.pdbx_description
1 polymer ?
#
loop_
_entity_poly.entity_id
_entity_poly.type
_entity_poly.pdbx_seq_one_letter_code
_entity_poly.pdbx_strand_id
1 'polypeptide(L)'
;MHVEVRDPNDKVIMSRYFSAEGRFTFTSHAPGEHSICLHSNSTRWSLFAGGKLRVHLDIQVGEHTNDYTEIAAKDKLTELQLRIRQLLDQVEQIGKEQAYQRYREERFRATSESTNQRVLWWSLGQTLILLLTGFWQMRHLKGFFEAKKLV
;
A
#
# COMPACT_ATOMS: atom_id res chain seq x y z
N MET A 1 19.09 8.31 10.91
CA MET A 1 17.88 8.09 11.73
C MET A 1 18.25 7.22 12.92
N HIS A 2 17.88 7.61 14.13
CA HIS A 2 18.12 6.80 15.32
C HIS A 2 16.96 5.84 15.51
N VAL A 3 17.25 4.56 15.65
CA VAL A 3 16.26 3.50 15.82
C VAL A 3 16.51 2.84 17.16
N GLU A 4 15.47 2.77 17.97
CA GLU A 4 15.47 2.16 19.30
C GLU A 4 14.38 1.09 19.36
N VAL A 5 14.70 -0.07 19.93
CA VAL A 5 13.78 -1.18 20.14
C VAL A 5 13.74 -1.50 21.62
N ARG A 6 12.54 -1.52 22.21
CA ARG A 6 12.31 -1.84 23.62
C ARG A 6 11.47 -3.10 23.79
N ASP A 7 11.79 -3.84 24.84
CA ASP A 7 11.05 -5.00 25.37
C ASP A 7 9.78 -4.54 26.11
N PRO A 8 8.83 -5.44 26.47
CA PRO A 8 7.63 -5.10 27.23
C PRO A 8 7.91 -4.49 28.61
N ASN A 9 9.12 -4.71 29.15
CA ASN A 9 9.58 -4.15 30.42
C ASN A 9 10.34 -2.81 30.22
N ASP A 10 10.14 -2.11 29.11
CA ASP A 10 10.85 -0.88 28.71
C ASP A 10 12.38 -1.02 28.62
N LYS A 11 12.88 -2.25 28.59
CA LYS A 11 14.31 -2.51 28.45
C LYS A 11 14.74 -2.32 27.00
N VAL A 12 15.77 -1.50 26.78
CA VAL A 12 16.33 -1.28 25.44
C VAL A 12 17.07 -2.54 24.98
N ILE A 13 16.55 -3.19 23.94
CA ILE A 13 17.15 -4.38 23.30
C ILE A 13 18.14 -3.93 22.24
N MET A 14 17.80 -2.89 21.48
CA MET A 14 18.64 -2.36 20.41
C MET A 14 18.53 -0.84 20.37
N SER A 15 19.66 -0.16 20.20
CA SER A 15 19.72 1.27 19.92
C SER A 15 20.84 1.53 18.94
N ARG A 16 20.51 1.94 17.70
CA ARG A 16 21.49 2.14 16.63
C ARG A 16 21.10 3.30 15.72
N TYR A 17 22.11 3.95 15.15
CA TYR A 17 21.94 4.97 14.12
C TYR A 17 22.08 4.33 12.74
N PHE A 18 21.07 4.54 11.90
CA PHE A 18 21.06 4.13 10.50
C PHE A 18 21.18 5.35 9.57
N SER A 19 21.70 5.12 8.37
CA SER A 19 21.74 6.10 7.29
C SER A 19 20.36 6.26 6.63
N ALA A 20 20.29 6.65 5.35
CA ALA A 20 19.02 6.79 4.63
C ALA A 20 18.27 5.45 4.46
N GLU A 21 19.02 4.35 4.32
CA GLU A 21 18.51 2.99 4.22
C GLU A 21 19.27 2.08 5.19
N GLY A 22 18.57 1.10 5.76
CA GLY A 22 19.16 0.15 6.71
C GLY A 22 18.20 -0.98 7.04
N ARG A 23 18.76 -2.13 7.43
CA ARG A 23 18.03 -3.30 7.90
C ARG A 23 18.58 -3.72 9.25
N PHE A 24 17.69 -4.10 10.16
CA PHE A 24 18.04 -4.63 11.46
C PHE A 24 17.17 -5.84 11.79
N THR A 25 17.70 -6.71 12.65
CA THR A 25 17.01 -7.91 13.13
C THR A 25 17.24 -7.99 14.62
N PHE A 26 16.20 -8.28 15.38
CA PHE A 26 16.27 -8.51 16.82
C PHE A 26 15.45 -9.76 17.17
N THR A 27 15.82 -10.40 18.26
CA THR A 27 15.10 -11.54 18.83
C THR A 27 14.34 -11.11 20.06
N SER A 28 13.05 -11.46 20.13
CA SER A 28 12.22 -11.23 21.30
C SER A 28 12.53 -12.27 22.38
N HIS A 29 13.15 -11.83 23.47
CA HIS A 29 13.53 -12.71 24.58
C HIS A 29 12.42 -12.86 25.62
N ALA A 30 11.55 -11.86 25.77
CA ALA A 30 10.39 -11.90 26.63
C ALA A 30 9.10 -11.89 25.79
N PRO A 31 8.05 -12.63 26.20
CA PRO A 31 6.75 -12.53 25.56
C PRO A 31 6.09 -11.18 25.90
N GLY A 32 5.55 -10.50 24.90
CA GLY A 32 4.76 -9.27 25.07
C GLY A 32 4.97 -8.23 23.97
N GLU A 33 4.45 -7.02 24.21
CA GLU A 33 4.55 -5.90 23.29
C GLU A 33 5.95 -5.30 23.23
N HIS A 34 6.55 -5.28 22.04
CA HIS A 34 7.83 -4.62 21.78
C HIS A 34 7.58 -3.31 21.03
N SER A 35 8.26 -2.23 21.41
CA SER A 35 8.13 -0.93 20.74
C SER A 35 9.36 -0.62 19.89
N ILE A 36 9.13 -0.16 18.65
CA ILE A 36 10.18 0.28 17.72
C ILE A 36 10.02 1.79 17.53
N CYS A 37 10.96 2.57 18.05
CA CYS A 37 10.98 4.02 17.98
C CYS A 37 12.00 4.52 16.95
N LEU A 38 11.57 5.48 16.15
CA LEU A 38 12.27 6.01 14.98
C LEU A 38 12.47 7.52 15.15
N HIS A 39 13.63 7.92 15.67
CA HIS A 39 13.94 9.31 15.97
C HIS A 39 14.71 9.98 14.83
N SER A 40 14.26 11.15 14.41
CA SER A 40 15.01 12.02 13.49
C SER A 40 15.62 13.19 14.25
N ASN A 41 16.93 13.39 14.10
CA ASN A 41 17.64 14.56 14.63
C ASN A 41 17.61 15.75 13.65
N SER A 42 16.77 15.70 12.61
CA SER A 42 16.69 16.77 11.62
C SER A 42 15.77 17.91 12.10
N THR A 43 16.30 18.80 12.93
CA THR A 43 15.75 20.13 13.21
C THR A 43 16.06 21.12 12.07
N ARG A 44 15.86 20.72 10.81
CA ARG A 44 15.81 21.72 9.73
C ARG A 44 14.47 22.42 9.85
N TRP A 45 14.54 23.73 10.13
CA TRP A 45 13.49 24.53 10.73
C TRP A 45 12.07 24.29 10.18
N SER A 46 11.13 24.11 11.09
CA SER A 46 9.70 23.97 10.76
C SER A 46 9.05 25.26 10.26
N LEU A 47 9.80 26.38 10.21
CA LEU A 47 9.27 27.68 9.85
C LEU A 47 9.25 27.95 8.32
N PHE A 48 10.13 27.34 7.51
CA PHE A 48 10.13 27.58 6.05
C PHE A 48 10.38 26.34 5.19
N ALA A 49 10.38 25.14 5.78
CA ALA A 49 10.36 23.90 5.03
C ALA A 49 9.30 22.98 5.62
N GLY A 50 8.19 22.79 4.89
CA GLY A 50 7.19 21.76 5.15
C GLY A 50 7.73 20.35 4.95
N GLY A 51 8.92 20.06 5.47
CA GLY A 51 9.63 18.80 5.35
C GLY A 51 9.00 17.74 6.25
N LYS A 52 7.88 17.18 5.82
CA LYS A 52 7.36 15.93 6.40
C LYS A 52 8.38 14.82 6.07
N LEU A 53 9.00 14.23 7.09
CA LEU A 53 9.86 13.06 6.91
C LEU A 53 8.99 11.88 6.48
N ARG A 54 9.21 11.36 5.26
CA ARG A 54 8.57 10.14 4.77
C ARG A 54 9.47 8.95 5.12
N VAL A 55 8.93 8.00 5.85
CA VAL A 55 9.62 6.76 6.25
C VAL A 55 8.86 5.58 5.66
N HIS A 56 9.59 4.66 5.01
CA HIS A 56 9.05 3.38 4.57
C HIS A 56 9.62 2.30 5.49
N LEU A 57 8.75 1.59 6.21
CA LEU A 57 9.12 0.56 7.19
C LEU A 57 8.45 -0.75 6.78
N ASP A 58 9.26 -1.78 6.53
CA ASP A 58 8.83 -3.15 6.31
C ASP A 58 9.25 -4.00 7.52
N ILE A 59 8.30 -4.71 8.14
CA ILE A 59 8.52 -5.51 9.34
C ILE A 59 8.19 -6.96 9.00
N GLN A 60 9.19 -7.82 9.09
CA GLN A 60 9.05 -9.25 8.91
C GLN A 60 9.23 -9.92 10.27
N VAL A 61 8.12 -10.43 10.81
CA VAL A 61 8.13 -11.23 12.03
C VAL A 61 8.35 -12.68 11.62
N GLY A 62 9.45 -13.27 12.09
CA GLY A 62 9.72 -14.70 11.88
C GLY A 62 8.59 -15.54 12.47
N GLU A 63 8.31 -16.68 11.84
CA GLU A 63 7.31 -17.62 12.31
C GLU A 63 7.66 -18.05 13.74
N HIS A 64 6.89 -17.55 14.72
CA HIS A 64 6.74 -18.31 15.94
C HIS A 64 6.23 -19.66 15.50
N THR A 65 7.04 -20.71 15.68
CA THR A 65 6.49 -22.04 15.81
C THR A 65 5.53 -21.93 16.98
N ASN A 66 4.23 -21.74 16.71
CA ASN A 66 3.19 -21.94 17.70
C ASN A 66 3.37 -23.40 18.11
N ASP A 67 4.14 -23.63 19.17
CA ASP A 67 4.42 -24.96 19.64
C ASP A 67 3.15 -25.41 20.35
N TYR A 68 2.19 -25.89 19.54
CA TYR A 68 0.90 -26.39 19.98
C TYR A 68 1.08 -27.50 21.05
N THR A 69 2.27 -28.10 21.13
CA THR A 69 2.65 -29.07 22.16
C THR A 69 2.74 -28.44 23.55
N GLU A 70 3.21 -27.19 23.66
CA GLU A 70 3.34 -26.47 24.94
C GLU A 70 1.99 -25.89 25.40
N ILE A 71 1.14 -25.46 24.45
CA ILE A 71 -0.24 -25.02 24.69
C ILE A 71 -1.12 -26.21 25.13
N ALA A 72 -0.95 -27.38 24.50
CA ALA A 72 -1.65 -28.61 24.88
C ALA A 72 -1.30 -29.08 26.31
N ALA A 73 -0.02 -28.94 26.69
CA ALA A 73 0.47 -29.32 28.01
C ALA A 73 0.01 -28.36 29.12
N LYS A 74 -0.09 -27.05 28.83
CA LYS A 74 -0.52 -26.03 29.81
C LYS A 74 -2.02 -26.00 30.07
N ASP A 75 -2.87 -26.15 29.05
CA ASP A 75 -4.32 -26.00 29.21
C ASP A 75 -5.08 -27.32 29.44
N LYS A 76 -4.39 -28.47 29.43
CA LYS A 76 -4.99 -29.82 29.52
C LYS A 76 -6.18 -29.99 28.55
N LEU A 77 -6.02 -29.49 27.33
CA LEU A 77 -7.08 -29.51 26.33
C LEU A 77 -7.20 -30.92 25.75
N THR A 78 -8.41 -31.47 25.71
CA THR A 78 -8.71 -32.71 25.00
C THR A 78 -8.33 -32.54 23.53
N GLU A 79 -7.83 -33.57 22.84
CA GLU A 79 -7.35 -33.53 21.44
C GLU A 79 -8.36 -32.81 20.49
N LEU A 80 -9.65 -32.93 20.78
CA LEU A 80 -10.76 -32.29 20.08
C LEU A 80 -10.78 -30.75 20.22
N GLN A 81 -10.52 -30.21 21.42
CA GLN A 81 -10.46 -28.77 21.65
C GLN A 81 -9.28 -28.12 20.93
N LEU A 82 -8.15 -28.84 20.83
CA LEU A 82 -6.98 -28.36 20.10
C LEU A 82 -7.27 -28.20 18.60
N ARG A 83 -7.96 -29.18 17.99
CA ARG A 83 -8.40 -29.09 16.58
C ARG A 83 -9.38 -27.93 16.35
N ILE A 84 -10.32 -27.70 17.28
CA ILE A 84 -11.27 -26.57 17.17
C ILE A 84 -10.51 -25.24 17.21
N ARG A 85 -9.50 -25.11 18.08
CA ARG A 85 -8.72 -23.88 18.18
C ARG A 85 -7.88 -23.63 16.93
N GLN A 86 -7.28 -24.68 16.36
CA GLN A 86 -6.58 -24.58 15.07
C GLN A 86 -7.51 -24.12 13.94
N LEU A 87 -8.74 -24.64 13.88
CA LEU A 87 -9.73 -24.20 12.88
C LEU A 87 -10.16 -22.75 13.08
N LEU A 88 -10.32 -22.31 14.33
CA LEU A 88 -10.64 -20.91 14.65
C LEU A 88 -9.53 -19.96 14.19
N ASP A 89 -8.27 -20.30 14.48
CA ASP A 89 -7.11 -19.51 14.05
C ASP A 89 -7.02 -19.43 12.51
N GLN A 90 -7.27 -20.55 11.82
CA GLN A 90 -7.32 -20.58 10.35
C GLN A 90 -8.43 -19.68 9.79
N VAL A 91 -9.63 -19.72 10.38
CA VAL A 91 -10.76 -18.87 9.95
C VAL A 91 -10.46 -17.39 10.21
N GLU A 92 -9.84 -17.06 11.33
CA GLU A 92 -9.42 -15.68 11.63
C GLU A 92 -8.40 -15.18 10.61
N GLN A 93 -7.41 -16.01 10.27
CA GLN A 93 -6.42 -15.69 9.23
C GLN A 93 -7.09 -15.44 7.88
N ILE A 94 -8.01 -16.31 7.45
CA ILE A 94 -8.78 -16.14 6.22
C ILE A 94 -9.60 -14.84 6.27
N GLY A 95 -10.21 -14.52 7.41
CA GLY A 95 -10.97 -13.28 7.60
C GLY A 95 -10.11 -12.03 7.40
N LYS A 96 -8.89 -12.03 7.94
CA LYS A 96 -7.91 -10.95 7.74
C LYS A 96 -7.51 -10.81 6.26
N GLU A 97 -7.25 -11.92 5.58
CA GLU A 97 -6.91 -11.91 4.16
C GLU A 97 -8.06 -11.40 3.28
N GLN A 98 -9.30 -11.83 3.55
CA GLN A 98 -10.47 -11.34 2.82
C GLN A 98 -10.67 -9.83 3.00
N ALA A 99 -10.48 -9.32 4.21
CA ALA A 99 -10.56 -7.88 4.47
C ALA A 99 -9.49 -7.10 3.69
N TYR A 100 -8.26 -7.63 3.63
CA TYR A 100 -7.18 -7.05 2.84
C TYR A 100 -7.49 -7.07 1.33
N GLN A 101 -8.03 -8.19 0.81
CA GLN A 101 -8.41 -8.28 -0.60
C GLN A 101 -9.54 -7.29 -0.96
N ARG A 102 -10.56 -7.14 -0.10
CA ARG A 102 -11.63 -6.15 -0.31
C ARG A 102 -11.10 -4.72 -0.39
N TYR A 103 -10.22 -4.33 0.53
CA TYR A 103 -9.61 -3.00 0.50
C TYR A 103 -8.83 -2.75 -0.79
N ARG A 104 -8.08 -3.75 -1.27
CA ARG A 104 -7.37 -3.66 -2.55
C ARG A 104 -8.31 -3.56 -3.74
N GLU A 105 -9.40 -4.33 -3.75
CA GLU A 105 -10.41 -4.29 -4.80
C GLU A 105 -11.06 -2.91 -4.88
N GLU A 106 -11.47 -2.33 -3.75
CA GLU A 106 -12.05 -0.98 -3.71
C GLU A 106 -11.11 0.06 -4.31
N ARG A 107 -9.81 -0.01 -3.95
CA ARG A 107 -8.79 0.91 -4.49
C ARG A 107 -8.55 0.69 -5.99
N PHE A 108 -8.51 -0.55 -6.43
CA PHE A 108 -8.35 -0.89 -7.85
C PHE A 108 -9.57 -0.41 -8.65
N ARG A 109 -10.78 -0.61 -8.13
CA ARG A 109 -12.03 -0.18 -8.75
C ARG A 109 -12.09 1.34 -8.92
N ALA A 110 -11.75 2.09 -7.87
CA ALA A 110 -11.69 3.56 -7.93
C ALA A 110 -10.66 4.08 -8.97
N THR A 111 -9.52 3.40 -9.07
CA THR A 111 -8.48 3.76 -10.06
C THR A 111 -8.93 3.45 -11.48
N SER A 112 -9.60 2.30 -11.68
CA SER A 112 -10.15 1.88 -12.97
C SER A 112 -11.23 2.84 -13.46
N GLU A 113 -12.17 3.21 -12.59
CA GLU A 113 -13.28 4.12 -12.92
C GLU A 113 -12.76 5.52 -13.33
N SER A 114 -11.85 6.09 -12.54
CA SER A 114 -11.27 7.41 -12.85
C SER A 114 -10.42 7.43 -14.11
N THR A 115 -9.71 6.34 -14.42
CA THR A 115 -8.93 6.20 -15.66
C THR A 115 -9.86 6.07 -16.87
N ASN A 116 -10.88 5.22 -16.77
CA ASN A 116 -11.85 4.99 -17.84
C ASN A 116 -12.57 6.29 -18.21
N GLN A 117 -13.05 7.05 -17.21
CA GLN A 117 -13.74 8.32 -17.46
C GLN A 117 -12.85 9.34 -18.20
N ARG A 118 -11.58 9.47 -17.78
CA ARG A 118 -10.63 10.39 -18.44
C ARG A 118 -10.39 9.99 -19.90
N VAL A 119 -10.16 8.70 -20.15
CA VAL A 119 -9.93 8.17 -21.50
C VAL A 119 -11.15 8.40 -22.41
N LEU A 120 -12.36 8.21 -21.88
CA LEU A 120 -13.59 8.48 -22.63
C LEU A 120 -13.71 9.94 -23.06
N TRP A 121 -13.44 10.90 -22.16
CA TRP A 121 -13.48 12.32 -22.50
C TRP A 121 -12.43 12.71 -23.54
N TRP A 122 -11.20 12.19 -23.43
CA TRP A 122 -10.16 12.41 -24.42
C TRP A 122 -10.53 11.85 -25.80
N SER A 123 -11.11 10.64 -25.84
CA SER A 123 -11.56 9.98 -27.07
C SER A 123 -12.69 10.75 -27.76
N LEU A 124 -13.68 11.24 -26.99
CA LEU A 124 -14.75 12.09 -27.51
C LEU A 124 -14.22 13.40 -28.09
N GLY A 125 -13.30 14.07 -27.37
CA GLY A 125 -12.67 15.30 -27.85
C GLY A 125 -11.89 15.09 -29.15
N GLN A 126 -11.09 14.03 -29.24
CA GLN A 126 -10.35 13.68 -30.46
C GLN A 126 -11.29 13.41 -31.64
N THR A 127 -12.36 12.66 -31.41
CA THR A 127 -13.35 12.35 -32.46
C THR A 127 -14.02 13.62 -32.98
N LEU A 128 -14.40 14.54 -32.08
CA LEU A 128 -14.97 15.84 -32.46
C LEU A 128 -14.01 16.67 -33.32
N ILE A 129 -12.73 16.74 -32.93
CA ILE A 129 -11.70 17.49 -33.68
C ILE A 129 -11.53 16.91 -35.09
N LEU A 130 -11.53 15.58 -35.24
CA LEU A 130 -11.44 14.94 -36.55
C LEU A 130 -12.65 15.25 -37.43
N LEU A 131 -13.86 15.27 -36.86
CA LEU A 131 -15.07 15.65 -37.60
C LEU A 131 -15.05 17.12 -38.05
N LEU A 132 -14.62 18.03 -37.17
CA LEU A 132 -14.51 19.45 -37.48
C LEU A 132 -13.48 19.72 -38.57
N THR A 133 -12.30 19.10 -38.47
CA THR A 133 -11.25 19.25 -39.49
C THR A 133 -11.67 18.63 -40.82
N GLY A 134 -12.33 17.47 -40.81
CA GLY A 134 -12.91 16.86 -42.02
C GLY A 134 -13.96 17.75 -42.70
N PHE A 135 -14.88 18.34 -41.93
CA PHE A 135 -15.87 19.27 -42.48
C PHE A 135 -15.21 20.53 -43.06
N TRP A 136 -14.22 21.09 -42.35
CA TRP A 136 -13.45 22.24 -42.83
C TRP A 136 -12.72 21.93 -44.14
N GLN A 137 -12.04 20.78 -44.22
CA GLN A 137 -11.35 20.34 -45.44
C GLN A 137 -12.31 20.24 -46.62
N MET A 138 -13.50 19.64 -46.44
CA MET A 138 -14.51 19.54 -47.49
C MET A 138 -15.01 20.91 -47.95
N ARG A 139 -15.23 21.85 -47.01
CA ARG A 139 -15.66 23.21 -47.34
C ARG A 139 -14.57 24.00 -48.08
N HIS A 140 -13.32 23.88 -47.63
CA HIS A 140 -12.17 24.53 -48.26
C HIS A 140 -11.95 24.00 -49.68
N LEU A 141 -12.03 22.68 -49.88
CA LEU A 141 -11.93 22.07 -51.21
C LEU A 141 -13.05 22.55 -52.14
N LYS A 142 -14.30 22.61 -51.67
CA LYS A 142 -15.42 23.17 -52.46
C LYS A 142 -15.17 24.63 -52.86
N GLY A 143 -14.75 25.48 -51.93
CA GLY A 143 -14.43 26.87 -52.22
C GLY A 143 -13.26 27.04 -53.20
N PHE A 144 -12.26 26.15 -53.14
CA PHE A 144 -11.16 26.12 -54.10
C PHE A 144 -11.62 25.75 -55.52
N PHE A 145 -12.52 24.78 -55.67
CA PHE A 145 -13.08 24.38 -56.97
C PHE A 145 -14.03 25.45 -57.56
N GLU A 146 -14.85 26.10 -56.73
CA GLU A 146 -15.70 27.23 -57.16
C GLU A 146 -14.86 28.45 -57.60
N ALA A 147 -13.82 28.82 -56.84
CA ALA A 147 -12.96 29.95 -57.17
C ALA A 147 -12.13 29.75 -58.45
N LYS A 148 -11.78 28.49 -58.76
CA LYS A 148 -11.03 28.12 -59.97
C LYS A 148 -11.92 27.88 -61.20
N LYS A 149 -13.26 27.95 -61.09
CA LYS A 149 -14.22 27.63 -62.17
C LYS A 149 -13.84 26.36 -62.95
N LEU A 150 -13.62 25.25 -62.24
CA LEU A 150 -13.34 23.95 -62.87
C LEU A 150 -14.60 23.10 -63.12
N VAL A 151 -15.79 23.66 -62.86
CA VAL A 151 -17.09 23.35 -63.47
C VAL A 151 -17.84 24.66 -63.68
#